data_AF-A0A1Q9RRZ6-F1
#
_entry.id   AF-A0A1Q9RRZ6-F1
#
_cell.length_a   1.000
_cell.length_b   1.000
_cell.length_c   1.000
_cell.angle_alpha   90.00
_cell.angle_beta   90.00
_cell.angle_gamma   90.00
#
_symmetry.space_group_name_H-M   'P 1'
#
loop_
_entity.id
_entity.type
_entity.pdbx_description
1 polymer ?
#
loop_
_entity_poly.entity_id
_entity_poly.type
_entity_poly.pdbx_seq_one_letter_code
_entity_poly.pdbx_strand_id
1 'polypeptide(L)'
;MTGDQDRDHDGDQDGDQDGGPATAAAASTPAREDAGRSAVAAALLNLTGLGLGYLYLRCRLRAVACFVIFALMVVVAFANDASSSPWLWRILAAAWAVATAVDAWAVARRRPAVTWAEALRPIALGAVAVLVLVAGHIGYAGAARATYAVGMEAQGRADCTAANRSFDAVTGPYELTLSRDVPAAAQRRGECTDFLVAQQAEQAGSLAEAVASYRAFRQDHAGSLLDPFASDGTRRVLQAWAVSLRGTGDLDGAIGRYGELLQELGSEPGAGPVREDLAATHVERATAARATMAGAAGPARVDAMRAAMEDMLLVQTELPDTSSAAGMPQAMLDTYGEANSAFAEGRFCDALPVLDYAVTLPGSAGVGLVAHGDRARSLSECGLASFAAGDYTGATDRFRTLVTDYPDDPGVAQARSAVITAEVGQAAGVSLPLPAPLGAPASEPVVVYNAAATEVRVLIAGPVAQEVTLPACPGCPASYPTGVESCPGAAGRPSSAIRLRPGTYYVLQDRSEFGPSDSVNDPINVQSGGGELCVTVTSTR
;
A
#
# COMPACT_ATOMS: atom_id res chain seq x y z
N MET A 1 19.61 -39.56 -58.50
CA MET A 1 20.54 -38.47 -58.86
C MET A 1 21.57 -38.43 -57.74
N THR A 2 22.82 -38.93 -57.89
CA THR A 2 23.95 -38.51 -58.77
C THR A 2 24.55 -37.17 -58.32
N GLY A 3 25.87 -37.01 -58.08
CA GLY A 3 27.01 -37.95 -58.01
C GLY A 3 27.77 -37.80 -56.68
N ASP A 4 28.85 -38.53 -56.33
CA ASP A 4 29.90 -39.20 -57.13
C ASP A 4 31.00 -38.27 -57.68
N GLN A 5 32.23 -38.80 -57.79
CA GLN A 5 33.57 -38.15 -57.86
C GLN A 5 34.20 -37.83 -56.48
N ASP A 6 35.25 -38.49 -55.99
CA ASP A 6 36.34 -39.35 -56.55
C ASP A 6 37.52 -38.61 -57.21
N ARG A 7 38.73 -38.83 -56.65
CA ARG A 7 40.07 -38.69 -57.30
C ARG A 7 41.22 -38.99 -56.32
N ASP A 8 41.92 -40.09 -56.57
CA ASP A 8 43.32 -40.31 -56.16
C ASP A 8 44.31 -39.72 -57.21
N HIS A 9 45.53 -39.39 -56.76
CA HIS A 9 46.82 -39.37 -57.51
C HIS A 9 47.93 -39.43 -56.43
N ASP A 10 48.85 -40.40 -56.36
CA ASP A 10 49.87 -40.90 -57.32
C ASP A 10 51.07 -39.96 -57.57
N GLY A 11 52.29 -40.55 -57.57
CA GLY A 11 53.59 -39.88 -57.69
C GLY A 11 54.43 -39.93 -56.40
N ASP A 12 55.18 -40.96 -55.99
CA ASP A 12 55.96 -42.02 -56.67
C ASP A 12 57.49 -41.74 -56.72
N GLN A 13 58.29 -42.74 -56.28
CA GLN A 13 59.75 -43.02 -56.47
C GLN A 13 60.80 -41.87 -56.30
N ASP A 14 62.10 -42.08 -56.03
CA ASP A 14 63.01 -43.25 -55.95
C ASP A 14 63.64 -43.37 -54.53
N GLY A 15 64.29 -44.48 -54.11
CA GLY A 15 65.68 -44.89 -54.43
C GLY A 15 66.71 -44.17 -53.52
N ASP A 16 67.72 -44.81 -52.94
CA ASP A 16 68.44 -46.02 -53.38
C ASP A 16 68.87 -46.92 -52.19
N GLN A 17 69.31 -48.15 -52.47
CA GLN A 17 69.91 -49.06 -51.49
C GLN A 17 71.39 -49.29 -51.81
N ASP A 18 72.28 -49.18 -50.81
CA ASP A 18 73.58 -49.84 -50.89
C ASP A 18 74.03 -50.38 -49.51
N GLY A 19 74.81 -51.45 -49.51
CA GLY A 19 75.04 -52.29 -48.33
C GLY A 19 76.50 -52.70 -48.11
N GLY A 20 76.85 -53.05 -46.87
CA GLY A 20 78.18 -53.55 -46.53
C GLY A 20 78.48 -53.55 -45.03
N PRO A 21 78.47 -54.70 -44.34
CA PRO A 21 78.76 -54.78 -42.91
C PRO A 21 80.26 -54.92 -42.63
N ALA A 22 80.76 -54.24 -41.59
CA ALA A 22 82.09 -54.46 -41.03
C ALA A 22 82.07 -54.46 -39.50
N THR A 23 82.53 -55.55 -38.89
CA THR A 23 82.61 -55.73 -37.44
C THR A 23 83.85 -55.09 -36.82
N ALA A 24 83.73 -54.40 -35.69
CA ALA A 24 84.89 -54.10 -34.84
C ALA A 24 84.55 -53.94 -33.34
N ALA A 25 85.39 -54.56 -32.52
CA ALA A 25 85.78 -54.22 -31.13
C ALA A 25 84.71 -53.70 -30.13
N ALA A 26 84.51 -54.48 -29.05
CA ALA A 26 83.91 -53.97 -27.83
C ALA A 26 84.85 -52.98 -27.10
N ALA A 27 84.29 -51.90 -26.57
CA ALA A 27 84.98 -50.98 -25.67
C ALA A 27 84.20 -50.83 -24.36
N SER A 28 84.62 -51.58 -23.33
CA SER A 28 84.04 -51.50 -21.98
C SER A 28 84.61 -50.29 -21.21
N THR A 29 84.03 -49.11 -21.42
CA THR A 29 84.26 -47.91 -20.58
C THR A 29 83.42 -47.96 -19.29
N PRO A 30 83.79 -47.20 -18.23
CA PRO A 30 83.68 -47.72 -16.87
C PRO A 30 82.28 -47.69 -16.25
N ALA A 31 82.18 -48.27 -15.05
CA ALA A 31 81.10 -47.95 -14.13
C ALA A 31 80.97 -46.41 -14.00
N ARG A 32 79.76 -45.88 -14.14
CA ARG A 32 79.52 -44.44 -14.02
C ARG A 32 79.89 -44.00 -12.61
N GLU A 33 80.94 -43.20 -12.49
CA GLU A 33 81.17 -42.39 -11.30
C GLU A 33 79.90 -41.59 -11.03
N ASP A 34 79.34 -41.72 -9.83
CA ASP A 34 78.07 -41.10 -9.48
C ASP A 34 78.32 -39.63 -9.14
N ALA A 35 78.55 -38.84 -10.20
CA ALA A 35 78.81 -37.42 -10.15
C ALA A 35 77.82 -36.75 -9.19
N GLY A 36 78.39 -36.08 -8.18
CA GLY A 36 77.64 -35.49 -7.07
C GLY A 36 76.56 -34.53 -7.57
N ARG A 37 75.55 -34.28 -6.74
CA ARG A 37 74.43 -33.41 -7.10
C ARG A 37 74.07 -32.48 -5.96
N SER A 38 73.93 -31.19 -6.29
CA SER A 38 73.71 -30.13 -5.30
C SER A 38 72.38 -30.36 -4.57
N ALA A 39 72.45 -30.50 -3.24
CA ALA A 39 71.27 -30.60 -2.40
C ALA A 39 70.43 -29.31 -2.40
N VAL A 40 71.04 -28.16 -2.65
CA VAL A 40 70.35 -26.87 -2.81
C VAL A 40 69.57 -26.85 -4.13
N ALA A 41 70.18 -27.32 -5.23
CA ALA A 41 69.48 -27.42 -6.51
C ALA A 41 68.31 -28.41 -6.45
N ALA A 42 68.51 -29.58 -5.81
CA ALA A 42 67.46 -30.58 -5.62
C ALA A 42 66.28 -30.03 -4.79
N ALA A 43 66.56 -29.22 -3.75
CA ALA A 43 65.54 -28.54 -2.95
C ALA A 43 64.76 -27.49 -3.77
N LEU A 44 65.47 -26.57 -4.45
CA LEU A 44 64.87 -25.52 -5.27
C LEU A 44 64.00 -26.08 -6.40
N LEU A 45 64.47 -27.13 -7.09
CA LEU A 45 63.68 -27.79 -8.13
C LEU A 45 62.42 -28.47 -7.58
N ASN A 46 62.47 -29.03 -6.37
CA ASN A 46 61.27 -29.59 -5.72
C ASN A 46 60.34 -28.53 -5.09
N LEU A 47 60.83 -27.32 -4.81
CA LEU A 47 59.99 -26.21 -4.31
C LEU A 47 58.89 -25.80 -5.31
N THR A 48 58.98 -26.23 -6.56
CA THR A 48 57.90 -26.16 -7.57
C THR A 48 56.71 -27.08 -7.28
N GLY A 49 56.80 -27.99 -6.30
CA GLY A 49 55.77 -29.00 -5.98
C GLY A 49 55.68 -30.19 -6.94
N LEU A 50 56.28 -30.09 -8.14
CA LEU A 50 56.17 -31.04 -9.26
C LEU A 50 57.19 -32.21 -9.22
N GLY A 51 58.06 -32.28 -8.20
CA GLY A 51 59.03 -33.37 -8.07
C GLY A 51 60.27 -33.29 -9.00
N LEU A 52 60.55 -32.13 -9.61
CA LEU A 52 61.67 -31.95 -10.55
C LEU A 52 63.05 -32.22 -9.94
N GLY A 53 63.22 -31.99 -8.64
CA GLY A 53 64.41 -32.37 -7.88
C GLY A 53 64.65 -33.88 -7.83
N TYR A 54 63.59 -34.69 -7.82
CA TYR A 54 63.74 -36.16 -7.94
C TYR A 54 64.15 -36.58 -9.36
N LEU A 55 63.71 -35.88 -10.40
CA LEU A 55 64.19 -36.11 -11.78
C LEU A 55 65.69 -35.79 -11.89
N TYR A 56 66.14 -34.65 -11.33
CA TYR A 56 67.56 -34.30 -11.23
C TYR A 56 68.38 -35.34 -10.44
N LEU A 57 67.81 -35.88 -9.35
CA LEU A 57 68.41 -36.98 -8.58
C LEU A 57 68.29 -38.37 -9.28
N ARG A 58 67.64 -38.45 -10.46
CA ARG A 58 67.29 -39.68 -11.22
C ARG A 58 66.34 -40.65 -10.50
N CYS A 59 65.70 -40.21 -9.43
CA CYS A 59 64.75 -40.99 -8.62
C CYS A 59 63.35 -41.03 -9.27
N ARG A 60 63.23 -41.60 -10.48
CA ARG A 60 62.01 -41.55 -11.32
C ARG A 60 60.72 -41.95 -10.58
N LEU A 61 60.74 -42.99 -9.75
CA LEU A 61 59.58 -43.42 -8.97
C LEU A 61 59.07 -42.33 -8.00
N ARG A 62 59.96 -41.60 -7.32
CA ARG A 62 59.56 -40.48 -6.43
C ARG A 62 59.04 -39.28 -7.22
N ALA A 63 59.60 -39.02 -8.41
CA ALA A 63 59.10 -37.96 -9.30
C ALA A 63 57.67 -38.26 -9.77
N VAL A 64 57.40 -39.47 -10.28
CA VAL A 64 56.06 -39.89 -10.72
C VAL A 64 55.07 -39.85 -9.57
N ALA A 65 55.43 -40.38 -8.39
CA ALA A 65 54.57 -40.33 -7.21
C ALA A 65 54.21 -38.89 -6.80
N CYS A 66 55.18 -37.97 -6.79
CA CYS A 66 54.91 -36.57 -6.44
C CYS A 66 54.07 -35.84 -7.50
N PHE A 67 54.27 -36.13 -8.79
CA PHE A 67 53.44 -35.58 -9.86
C PHE A 67 51.99 -36.08 -9.76
N VAL A 68 51.78 -37.37 -9.51
CA VAL A 68 50.44 -37.96 -9.31
C VAL A 68 49.76 -37.38 -8.07
N ILE A 69 50.47 -37.23 -6.95
CA ILE A 69 49.91 -36.62 -5.72
C ILE A 69 49.58 -35.14 -5.93
N PHE A 70 50.42 -34.38 -6.65
CA PHE A 70 50.13 -32.99 -6.99
C PHE A 70 48.89 -32.88 -7.90
N ALA A 71 48.78 -33.70 -8.95
CA ALA A 71 47.61 -33.73 -9.82
C ALA A 71 46.34 -34.11 -9.05
N LEU A 72 46.41 -35.11 -8.18
CA LEU A 72 45.29 -35.49 -7.30
C LEU A 72 44.91 -34.35 -6.35
N MET A 73 45.88 -33.64 -5.77
CA MET A 73 45.63 -32.49 -4.89
C MET A 73 44.89 -31.37 -5.61
N VAL A 74 45.23 -31.09 -6.89
CA VAL A 74 44.50 -30.10 -7.72
C VAL A 74 43.08 -30.57 -8.04
N VAL A 75 42.89 -31.86 -8.36
CA VAL A 75 41.55 -32.42 -8.62
C VAL A 75 40.66 -32.37 -7.38
N VAL A 76 41.19 -32.69 -6.19
CA VAL A 76 40.41 -32.61 -4.94
C VAL A 76 40.18 -31.15 -4.52
N ALA A 77 41.10 -30.23 -4.81
CA ALA A 77 40.90 -28.80 -4.58
C ALA A 77 39.71 -28.26 -5.39
N PHE A 78 39.67 -28.56 -6.69
CA PHE A 78 38.55 -28.21 -7.58
C PHE A 78 37.24 -28.88 -7.16
N ALA A 79 37.26 -30.19 -6.88
CA ALA A 79 36.07 -30.96 -6.48
C ALA A 79 35.51 -30.58 -5.08
N ASN A 80 36.19 -29.74 -4.31
CA ASN A 80 35.79 -29.31 -2.97
C ASN A 80 35.68 -27.78 -2.86
N ASP A 81 35.54 -27.05 -3.97
CA ASP A 81 35.54 -25.57 -4.03
C ASP A 81 36.63 -24.97 -3.14
N ALA A 82 37.89 -25.09 -3.57
CA ALA A 82 39.01 -24.50 -2.85
C ALA A 82 38.93 -22.97 -2.74
N SER A 83 38.10 -22.31 -3.55
CA SER A 83 37.88 -20.86 -3.53
C SER A 83 37.14 -20.41 -2.27
N SER A 84 36.27 -21.25 -1.70
CA SER A 84 35.62 -21.05 -0.40
C SER A 84 36.59 -21.05 0.78
N SER A 85 37.67 -21.82 0.68
CA SER A 85 38.59 -22.13 1.78
C SER A 85 40.07 -21.85 1.42
N PRO A 86 40.41 -20.68 0.84
CA PRO A 86 41.65 -20.48 0.10
C PRO A 86 42.90 -20.56 0.98
N TRP A 87 42.79 -20.26 2.29
CA TRP A 87 43.90 -20.41 3.23
C TRP A 87 44.25 -21.87 3.52
N LEU A 88 43.27 -22.78 3.59
CA LEU A 88 43.49 -24.21 3.82
C LEU A 88 44.33 -24.79 2.67
N TRP A 89 43.90 -24.53 1.44
CA TRP A 89 44.57 -25.03 0.23
C TRP A 89 45.94 -24.38 -0.01
N ARG A 90 46.10 -23.09 0.29
CA ARG A 90 47.41 -22.42 0.26
C ARG A 90 48.38 -22.99 1.31
N ILE A 91 47.91 -23.32 2.51
CA ILE A 91 48.73 -23.97 3.55
C ILE A 91 49.09 -25.39 3.12
N LEU A 92 48.14 -26.17 2.58
CA LEU A 92 48.38 -27.54 2.10
C LEU A 92 49.42 -27.56 0.97
N ALA A 93 49.27 -26.70 -0.03
CA ALA A 93 50.21 -26.60 -1.15
C ALA A 93 51.61 -26.13 -0.70
N ALA A 94 51.69 -25.17 0.23
CA ALA A 94 52.97 -24.73 0.80
C ALA A 94 53.64 -25.84 1.62
N ALA A 95 52.88 -26.57 2.45
CA ALA A 95 53.39 -27.70 3.22
C ALA A 95 53.89 -28.83 2.30
N TRP A 96 53.17 -29.12 1.20
CA TRP A 96 53.59 -30.09 0.18
C TRP A 96 54.91 -29.67 -0.50
N ALA A 97 55.03 -28.42 -0.94
CA ALA A 97 56.24 -27.90 -1.57
C ALA A 97 57.45 -27.92 -0.59
N VAL A 98 57.24 -27.56 0.68
CA VAL A 98 58.29 -27.62 1.70
C VAL A 98 58.68 -29.08 2.03
N ALA A 99 57.71 -29.98 2.22
CA ALA A 99 57.99 -31.38 2.53
C ALA A 99 58.75 -32.09 1.40
N THR A 100 58.33 -31.87 0.14
CA THR A 100 59.03 -32.43 -1.02
C THR A 100 60.40 -31.81 -1.26
N ALA A 101 60.60 -30.52 -0.97
CA ALA A 101 61.94 -29.89 -1.00
C ALA A 101 62.86 -30.46 0.11
N VAL A 102 62.33 -30.69 1.32
CA VAL A 102 63.09 -31.23 2.46
C VAL A 102 63.50 -32.69 2.24
N ASP A 103 62.63 -33.56 1.69
CA ASP A 103 63.03 -34.94 1.35
C ASP A 103 64.08 -34.96 0.23
N ALA A 104 63.91 -34.19 -0.86
CA ALA A 104 64.95 -34.12 -1.90
C ALA A 104 66.29 -33.59 -1.36
N TRP A 105 66.27 -32.61 -0.45
CA TRP A 105 67.46 -32.13 0.26
C TRP A 105 68.08 -33.22 1.17
N ALA A 106 67.28 -34.05 1.83
CA ALA A 106 67.74 -35.15 2.68
C ALA A 106 68.27 -36.35 1.87
N VAL A 107 67.69 -36.64 0.69
CA VAL A 107 68.16 -37.67 -0.25
C VAL A 107 69.46 -37.23 -0.93
N ALA A 108 69.56 -35.96 -1.32
CA ALA A 108 70.79 -35.41 -1.90
C ALA A 108 71.95 -35.38 -0.89
N ARG A 109 71.69 -35.06 0.39
CA ARG A 109 72.67 -35.11 1.50
C ARG A 109 73.06 -36.53 1.96
N ARG A 110 72.84 -37.55 1.11
CA ARG A 110 73.41 -38.91 1.25
C ARG A 110 74.31 -39.29 0.07
N ARG A 111 74.65 -38.34 -0.81
CA ARG A 111 75.50 -38.51 -2.00
C ARG A 111 76.79 -37.70 -1.86
N PRO A 112 77.88 -38.02 -2.59
CA PRO A 112 79.10 -37.22 -2.58
C PRO A 112 78.83 -35.74 -2.90
N ALA A 113 79.53 -34.86 -2.20
CA ALA A 113 79.41 -33.42 -2.36
C ALA A 113 80.00 -32.94 -3.70
N VAL A 114 79.46 -31.85 -4.23
CA VAL A 114 79.96 -31.13 -5.42
C VAL A 114 80.73 -29.89 -5.00
N THR A 115 81.60 -29.39 -5.88
CA THR A 115 82.16 -28.05 -5.71
C THR A 115 81.07 -26.97 -5.89
N TRP A 116 81.30 -25.79 -5.32
CA TRP A 116 80.39 -24.65 -5.49
C TRP A 116 80.24 -24.23 -6.96
N ALA A 117 81.30 -24.33 -7.76
CA ALA A 117 81.29 -24.02 -9.18
C ALA A 117 80.33 -24.92 -9.98
N GLU A 118 80.30 -26.22 -9.67
CA GLU A 118 79.40 -27.19 -10.30
C GLU A 118 77.95 -27.03 -9.79
N ALA A 119 77.77 -26.59 -8.54
CA ALA A 119 76.46 -26.36 -7.94
C ALA A 119 75.72 -25.14 -8.53
N LEU A 120 76.43 -24.10 -9.00
CA LEU A 120 75.84 -22.83 -9.45
C LEU A 120 74.83 -22.99 -10.60
N ARG A 121 75.17 -23.76 -11.65
CA ARG A 121 74.27 -23.95 -12.81
C ARG A 121 72.91 -24.59 -12.45
N PRO A 122 72.85 -25.73 -11.75
CA PRO A 122 71.56 -26.32 -11.37
C PRO A 122 70.84 -25.56 -10.24
N ILE A 123 71.55 -24.78 -9.40
CA ILE A 123 70.91 -23.84 -8.47
C ILE A 123 70.20 -22.72 -9.24
N ALA A 124 70.86 -22.12 -10.23
CA ALA A 124 70.26 -21.09 -11.08
C ALA A 124 69.03 -21.63 -11.86
N LEU A 125 69.11 -22.85 -12.39
CA LEU A 125 67.98 -23.51 -13.04
C LEU A 125 66.78 -23.67 -12.09
N GLY A 126 67.02 -24.10 -10.85
CA GLY A 126 65.98 -24.22 -9.83
C GLY A 126 65.37 -22.87 -9.44
N ALA A 127 66.19 -21.85 -9.26
CA ALA A 127 65.73 -20.49 -8.96
C ALA A 127 64.89 -19.90 -10.10
N VAL A 128 65.30 -20.08 -11.36
CA VAL A 128 64.53 -19.64 -12.54
C VAL A 128 63.21 -20.41 -12.65
N ALA A 129 63.18 -21.72 -12.41
CA ALA A 129 61.95 -22.51 -12.44
C ALA A 129 60.91 -22.03 -11.40
N VAL A 130 61.37 -21.72 -10.18
CA VAL A 130 60.51 -21.13 -9.14
C VAL A 130 60.05 -19.72 -9.53
N LEU A 131 60.95 -18.87 -10.06
CA LEU A 131 60.62 -17.51 -10.47
C LEU A 131 59.59 -17.48 -11.60
N VAL A 132 59.72 -18.35 -12.62
CA VAL A 132 58.74 -18.47 -13.72
C VAL A 132 57.37 -18.92 -13.21
N LEU A 133 57.32 -19.90 -12.29
CA LEU A 133 56.07 -20.37 -11.68
C LEU A 133 55.38 -19.27 -10.85
N VAL A 134 56.16 -18.53 -10.04
CA VAL A 134 55.64 -17.42 -9.23
C VAL A 134 55.18 -16.25 -10.12
N ALA A 135 55.96 -15.86 -11.12
CA ALA A 135 55.59 -14.80 -12.07
C ALA A 135 54.35 -15.17 -12.90
N GLY A 136 54.25 -16.42 -13.35
CA GLY A 136 53.07 -16.95 -14.04
C GLY A 136 51.81 -16.90 -13.18
N HIS A 137 51.89 -17.33 -11.92
CA HIS A 137 50.76 -17.24 -10.98
C HIS A 137 50.38 -15.78 -10.67
N ILE A 138 51.34 -14.87 -10.51
CA ILE A 138 51.08 -13.43 -10.31
C ILE A 138 50.38 -12.83 -11.54
N GLY A 139 50.84 -13.15 -12.76
CA GLY A 139 50.19 -12.71 -13.99
C GLY A 139 48.76 -13.26 -14.13
N TYR A 140 48.56 -14.54 -13.81
CA TYR A 140 47.25 -15.20 -13.86
C TYR A 140 46.25 -14.60 -12.86
N ALA A 141 46.68 -14.38 -11.61
CA ALA A 141 45.87 -13.68 -10.60
C ALA A 141 45.67 -12.19 -10.93
N GLY A 142 46.58 -11.57 -11.69
CA GLY A 142 46.39 -10.23 -12.26
C GLY A 142 45.28 -10.19 -13.31
N ALA A 143 45.28 -11.15 -14.24
CA ALA A 143 44.24 -11.30 -15.26
C ALA A 143 42.86 -11.56 -14.63
N ALA A 144 42.77 -12.45 -13.64
CA ALA A 144 41.54 -12.71 -12.90
C ALA A 144 40.93 -11.46 -12.26
N ARG A 145 41.76 -10.62 -11.61
CA ARG A 145 41.31 -9.34 -11.03
C ARG A 145 40.85 -8.33 -12.08
N ALA A 146 41.52 -8.29 -13.24
CA ALA A 146 41.08 -7.44 -14.34
C ALA A 146 39.71 -7.89 -14.90
N THR A 147 39.50 -9.19 -15.06
CA THR A 147 38.20 -9.75 -15.48
C THR A 147 37.11 -9.49 -14.43
N TYR A 148 37.42 -9.62 -13.13
CA TYR A 148 36.49 -9.26 -12.05
C TYR A 148 36.11 -7.77 -12.09
N ALA A 149 37.09 -6.88 -12.30
CA ALA A 149 36.84 -5.44 -12.40
C ALA A 149 35.93 -5.09 -13.60
N VAL A 150 36.09 -5.74 -14.76
CA VAL A 150 35.18 -5.59 -15.91
C VAL A 150 33.76 -6.07 -15.59
N GLY A 151 33.62 -7.17 -14.83
CA GLY A 151 32.33 -7.63 -14.34
C GLY A 151 31.64 -6.63 -13.40
N MET A 152 32.41 -6.04 -12.48
CA MET A 152 31.93 -4.97 -11.58
C MET A 152 31.53 -3.69 -12.34
N GLU A 153 32.25 -3.31 -13.39
CA GLU A 153 31.92 -2.15 -14.23
C GLU A 153 30.66 -2.39 -15.08
N ALA A 154 30.42 -3.62 -15.51
CA ALA A 154 29.16 -4.01 -16.16
C ALA A 154 27.98 -4.02 -15.17
N GLN A 155 28.15 -4.61 -13.97
CA GLN A 155 27.12 -4.60 -12.92
C GLN A 155 26.78 -3.16 -12.48
N GLY A 156 27.78 -2.29 -12.33
CA GLY A 156 27.61 -0.86 -12.01
C GLY A 156 26.91 -0.04 -13.10
N ARG A 157 26.60 -0.63 -14.26
CA ARG A 157 25.77 -0.07 -15.34
C ARG A 157 24.49 -0.88 -15.59
N ALA A 158 24.14 -1.79 -14.67
CA ALA A 158 23.06 -2.77 -14.77
C ALA A 158 23.12 -3.71 -16.00
N ASP A 159 24.26 -3.80 -16.71
CA ASP A 159 24.49 -4.78 -17.78
C ASP A 159 24.85 -6.15 -17.16
N CYS A 160 23.83 -6.78 -16.57
CA CYS A 160 23.95 -8.07 -15.91
C CYS A 160 24.37 -9.19 -16.88
N THR A 161 24.10 -9.03 -18.18
CA THR A 161 24.50 -9.97 -19.25
C THR A 161 25.99 -9.88 -19.59
N ALA A 162 26.62 -8.70 -19.55
CA ALA A 162 28.08 -8.58 -19.61
C ALA A 162 28.77 -8.89 -18.28
N ALA A 163 28.13 -8.55 -17.15
CA ALA A 163 28.63 -8.87 -15.82
C ALA A 163 28.72 -10.39 -15.61
N ASN A 164 27.63 -11.14 -15.88
CA ASN A 164 27.60 -12.60 -15.72
C ASN A 164 28.64 -13.33 -16.57
N ARG A 165 28.88 -12.90 -17.82
CA ARG A 165 29.95 -13.46 -18.67
C ARG A 165 31.35 -13.23 -18.09
N SER A 166 31.56 -12.11 -17.41
CA SER A 166 32.83 -11.75 -16.76
C SER A 166 33.01 -12.53 -15.46
N PHE A 167 31.94 -12.66 -14.65
CA PHE A 167 31.96 -13.47 -13.43
C PHE A 167 32.10 -14.97 -13.72
N ASP A 168 31.48 -15.50 -14.78
CA ASP A 168 31.68 -16.89 -15.25
C ASP A 168 33.15 -17.18 -15.58
N ALA A 169 33.87 -16.22 -16.17
CA ALA A 169 35.29 -16.37 -16.42
C ALA A 169 36.11 -16.38 -15.10
N VAL A 170 35.67 -15.65 -14.07
CA VAL A 170 36.32 -15.64 -12.75
C VAL A 170 36.03 -16.93 -11.96
N THR A 171 34.80 -17.45 -12.01
CA THR A 171 34.40 -18.69 -11.30
C THR A 171 34.70 -19.97 -12.06
N GLY A 172 34.94 -19.91 -13.37
CA GLY A 172 35.38 -21.03 -14.20
C GLY A 172 36.91 -21.15 -14.24
N PRO A 173 37.58 -20.69 -15.32
CA PRO A 173 39.02 -20.89 -15.46
C PRO A 173 39.84 -20.31 -14.30
N TYR A 174 39.52 -19.11 -13.80
CA TYR A 174 40.31 -18.47 -12.74
C TYR A 174 40.05 -18.99 -11.31
N GLU A 175 39.21 -20.00 -11.09
CA GLU A 175 38.89 -20.55 -9.76
C GLU A 175 40.17 -20.93 -8.98
N LEU A 176 41.10 -21.62 -9.66
CA LEU A 176 42.39 -22.07 -9.10
C LEU A 176 43.38 -20.94 -8.77
N THR A 177 43.00 -19.67 -8.93
CA THR A 177 43.75 -18.54 -8.34
C THR A 177 43.67 -18.52 -6.82
N LEU A 178 42.63 -19.12 -6.22
CA LEU A 178 42.32 -19.05 -4.79
C LEU A 178 42.24 -17.60 -4.26
N SER A 179 41.78 -16.67 -5.12
CA SER A 179 41.56 -15.28 -4.75
C SER A 179 40.19 -15.09 -4.07
N ARG A 180 40.07 -14.04 -3.26
CA ARG A 180 38.78 -13.62 -2.67
C ARG A 180 37.76 -13.19 -3.74
N ASP A 181 38.25 -12.83 -4.92
CA ASP A 181 37.46 -12.37 -6.06
C ASP A 181 36.58 -13.49 -6.65
N VAL A 182 36.92 -14.77 -6.42
CA VAL A 182 36.19 -15.94 -6.94
C VAL A 182 34.84 -16.15 -6.23
N PRO A 183 34.75 -16.32 -4.90
CA PRO A 183 33.46 -16.40 -4.21
C PRO A 183 32.67 -15.07 -4.30
N ALA A 184 33.35 -13.93 -4.42
CA ALA A 184 32.69 -12.65 -4.67
C ALA A 184 32.03 -12.61 -6.07
N ALA A 185 32.71 -13.11 -7.12
CA ALA A 185 32.13 -13.24 -8.45
C ALA A 185 30.93 -14.19 -8.48
N ALA A 186 31.00 -15.30 -7.73
CA ALA A 186 29.86 -16.23 -7.58
C ALA A 186 28.64 -15.54 -6.93
N GLN A 187 28.85 -14.73 -5.89
CA GLN A 187 27.79 -13.93 -5.27
C GLN A 187 27.21 -12.88 -6.23
N ARG A 188 28.06 -12.06 -6.87
CA ARG A 188 27.60 -11.04 -7.83
C ARG A 188 26.90 -11.63 -9.06
N ARG A 189 27.28 -12.85 -9.48
CA ARG A 189 26.55 -13.62 -10.49
C ARG A 189 25.14 -13.98 -10.05
N GLY A 190 24.94 -14.34 -8.78
CA GLY A 190 23.61 -14.57 -8.19
C GLY A 190 22.75 -13.30 -8.30
N GLU A 191 23.24 -12.19 -7.75
CA GLU A 191 22.58 -10.87 -7.83
C GLU A 191 22.18 -10.50 -9.28
N CYS A 192 23.12 -10.59 -10.23
CA CYS A 192 22.88 -10.32 -11.63
C CYS A 192 21.87 -11.28 -12.29
N THR A 193 21.73 -12.51 -11.80
CA THR A 193 20.78 -13.49 -12.34
C THR A 193 19.35 -13.21 -11.85
N ASP A 194 19.18 -12.90 -10.57
CA ASP A 194 17.87 -12.57 -10.00
C ASP A 194 17.35 -11.22 -10.54
N PHE A 195 18.25 -10.24 -10.72
CA PHE A 195 17.91 -8.95 -11.34
C PHE A 195 17.46 -9.08 -12.81
N LEU A 196 17.99 -10.05 -13.56
CA LEU A 196 17.55 -10.32 -14.94
C LEU A 196 16.11 -10.83 -15.01
N VAL A 197 15.59 -11.50 -13.97
CA VAL A 197 14.18 -11.92 -13.91
C VAL A 197 13.26 -10.70 -13.89
N ALA A 198 13.59 -9.68 -13.09
CA ALA A 198 12.82 -8.43 -13.04
C ALA A 198 12.84 -7.68 -14.38
N GLN A 199 14.02 -7.59 -15.03
CA GLN A 199 14.13 -7.01 -16.36
C GLN A 199 13.35 -7.79 -17.43
N GLN A 200 13.29 -9.12 -17.33
CA GLN A 200 12.52 -9.95 -18.26
C GLN A 200 11.02 -9.75 -18.08
N ALA A 201 10.52 -9.63 -16.85
CA ALA A 201 9.13 -9.30 -16.56
C ALA A 201 8.73 -7.89 -17.05
N GLU A 202 9.63 -6.89 -16.89
CA GLU A 202 9.45 -5.53 -17.45
C GLU A 202 9.34 -5.58 -18.98
N GLN A 203 10.23 -6.32 -19.65
CA GLN A 203 10.22 -6.49 -21.11
C GLN A 203 9.01 -7.29 -21.63
N ALA A 204 8.48 -8.22 -20.85
CA ALA A 204 7.26 -8.97 -21.17
C ALA A 204 5.96 -8.15 -20.99
N GLY A 205 6.04 -6.94 -20.42
CA GLY A 205 4.87 -6.14 -20.03
C GLY A 205 4.11 -6.69 -18.82
N SER A 206 4.73 -7.60 -18.05
CA SER A 206 4.13 -8.21 -16.85
C SER A 206 4.32 -7.26 -15.65
N LEU A 207 3.61 -6.12 -15.67
CA LEU A 207 3.89 -4.99 -14.77
C LEU A 207 3.83 -5.35 -13.28
N ALA A 208 2.87 -6.19 -12.88
CA ALA A 208 2.73 -6.66 -11.50
C ALA A 208 3.89 -7.58 -11.07
N GLU A 209 4.31 -8.48 -11.96
CA GLU A 209 5.42 -9.40 -11.74
C GLU A 209 6.75 -8.64 -11.69
N ALA A 210 6.97 -7.68 -12.59
CA ALA A 210 8.17 -6.86 -12.61
C ALA A 210 8.35 -6.02 -11.34
N VAL A 211 7.28 -5.40 -10.83
CA VAL A 211 7.30 -4.70 -9.52
C VAL A 211 7.61 -5.68 -8.38
N ALA A 212 7.01 -6.88 -8.39
CA ALA A 212 7.28 -7.90 -7.38
C ALA A 212 8.74 -8.38 -7.42
N SER A 213 9.28 -8.67 -8.60
CA SER A 213 10.66 -9.13 -8.80
C SER A 213 11.69 -8.05 -8.42
N TYR A 214 11.49 -6.78 -8.80
CA TYR A 214 12.38 -5.70 -8.36
C TYR A 214 12.34 -5.49 -6.85
N ARG A 215 11.16 -5.59 -6.21
CA ARG A 215 11.05 -5.49 -4.74
C ARG A 215 11.67 -6.68 -4.01
N ALA A 216 11.46 -7.90 -4.50
CA ALA A 216 12.10 -9.11 -3.95
C ALA A 216 13.63 -9.01 -4.07
N PHE A 217 14.15 -8.65 -5.24
CA PHE A 217 15.59 -8.45 -5.44
C PHE A 217 16.20 -7.49 -4.40
N ARG A 218 15.53 -6.35 -4.11
CA ARG A 218 16.01 -5.37 -3.11
C ARG A 218 15.95 -5.87 -1.67
N GLN A 219 15.04 -6.81 -1.36
CA GLN A 219 14.93 -7.44 -0.04
C GLN A 219 16.01 -8.51 0.15
N ASP A 220 16.20 -9.39 -0.84
CA ASP A 220 17.16 -10.49 -0.79
C ASP A 220 18.62 -10.02 -0.93
N HIS A 221 18.87 -8.99 -1.76
CA HIS A 221 20.21 -8.48 -2.08
C HIS A 221 20.46 -7.06 -1.56
N ALA A 222 19.98 -6.77 -0.36
CA ALA A 222 20.11 -5.46 0.30
C ALA A 222 21.58 -4.97 0.32
N GLY A 223 21.84 -3.80 -0.27
CA GLY A 223 23.18 -3.24 -0.42
C GLY A 223 23.97 -3.72 -1.65
N SER A 224 23.34 -4.43 -2.59
CA SER A 224 23.88 -4.65 -3.93
C SER A 224 24.06 -3.32 -4.69
N LEU A 225 25.02 -3.29 -5.62
CA LEU A 225 25.19 -2.17 -6.56
C LEU A 225 23.98 -1.98 -7.51
N LEU A 226 23.09 -2.98 -7.58
CA LEU A 226 21.89 -2.97 -8.40
C LEU A 226 20.65 -2.40 -7.69
N ASP A 227 20.67 -2.16 -6.37
CA ASP A 227 19.50 -1.62 -5.63
C ASP A 227 18.97 -0.29 -6.19
N PRO A 228 19.80 0.72 -6.54
CA PRO A 228 19.30 1.95 -7.16
C PRO A 228 18.60 1.69 -8.50
N PHE A 229 19.17 0.80 -9.34
CA PHE A 229 18.58 0.42 -10.62
C PHE A 229 17.28 -0.37 -10.46
N ALA A 230 17.15 -1.17 -9.39
CA ALA A 230 15.92 -1.88 -9.04
C ALA A 230 14.84 -0.92 -8.49
N SER A 231 15.23 0.09 -7.71
CA SER A 231 14.31 1.14 -7.26
C SER A 231 13.79 1.96 -8.45
N ASP A 232 14.66 2.39 -9.36
CA ASP A 232 14.26 3.08 -10.58
C ASP A 232 13.46 2.20 -11.55
N GLY A 233 13.73 0.90 -11.60
CA GLY A 233 12.89 -0.09 -12.27
C GLY A 233 11.47 -0.13 -11.68
N THR A 234 11.38 -0.30 -10.35
CA THR A 234 10.10 -0.27 -9.62
C THR A 234 9.31 1.00 -9.91
N ARG A 235 9.96 2.18 -9.86
CA ARG A 235 9.35 3.48 -10.13
C ARG A 235 8.80 3.59 -11.57
N ARG A 236 9.60 3.24 -12.59
CA ARG A 236 9.18 3.28 -14.00
C ARG A 236 7.98 2.35 -14.25
N VAL A 237 8.04 1.12 -13.76
CA VAL A 237 6.98 0.13 -13.96
C VAL A 237 5.70 0.55 -13.23
N LEU A 238 5.78 1.09 -12.02
CA LEU A 238 4.62 1.63 -11.30
C LEU A 238 3.96 2.79 -12.07
N GLN A 239 4.73 3.74 -12.64
CA GLN A 239 4.13 4.83 -13.41
C GLN A 239 3.49 4.33 -14.73
N ALA A 240 4.17 3.43 -15.45
CA ALA A 240 3.60 2.81 -16.65
C ALA A 240 2.31 2.04 -16.34
N TRP A 241 2.24 1.38 -15.18
CA TRP A 241 1.05 0.67 -14.72
C TRP A 241 -0.08 1.63 -14.32
N ALA A 242 0.22 2.70 -13.57
CA ALA A 242 -0.76 3.72 -13.20
C ALA A 242 -1.41 4.39 -14.43
N VAL A 243 -0.58 4.81 -15.39
CA VAL A 243 -1.02 5.40 -16.67
C VAL A 243 -1.85 4.41 -17.49
N SER A 244 -1.47 3.13 -17.53
CA SER A 244 -2.22 2.08 -18.23
C SER A 244 -3.61 1.87 -17.63
N LEU A 245 -3.71 1.74 -16.29
CA LEU A 245 -4.98 1.55 -15.59
C LEU A 245 -5.92 2.75 -15.81
N ARG A 246 -5.42 3.98 -15.64
CA ARG A 246 -6.16 5.22 -15.92
C ARG A 246 -6.65 5.27 -17.37
N GLY A 247 -5.79 4.92 -18.34
CA GLY A 247 -6.14 4.83 -19.75
C GLY A 247 -7.22 3.78 -20.08
N THR A 248 -7.38 2.75 -19.23
CA THR A 248 -8.47 1.77 -19.32
C THR A 248 -9.71 2.12 -18.49
N GLY A 249 -9.69 3.20 -17.71
CA GLY A 249 -10.77 3.62 -16.80
C GLY A 249 -10.76 2.96 -15.42
N ASP A 250 -9.74 2.16 -15.07
CA ASP A 250 -9.53 1.68 -13.70
C ASP A 250 -8.84 2.78 -12.86
N LEU A 251 -9.63 3.78 -12.47
CA LEU A 251 -9.16 4.93 -11.71
C LEU A 251 -8.76 4.54 -10.28
N ASP A 252 -9.45 3.58 -9.68
CA ASP A 252 -9.14 3.07 -8.33
C ASP A 252 -7.77 2.37 -8.30
N GLY A 253 -7.54 1.47 -9.28
CA GLY A 253 -6.25 0.82 -9.48
C GLY A 253 -5.13 1.82 -9.78
N ALA A 254 -5.40 2.81 -10.66
CA ALA A 254 -4.45 3.87 -10.99
C ALA A 254 -4.04 4.71 -9.78
N ILE A 255 -5.01 5.19 -8.99
CA ILE A 255 -4.78 5.91 -7.72
C ILE A 255 -3.92 5.08 -6.77
N GLY A 256 -4.18 3.78 -6.65
CA GLY A 256 -3.35 2.86 -5.86
C GLY A 256 -1.90 2.75 -6.37
N ARG A 257 -1.69 2.64 -7.69
CA ARG A 257 -0.33 2.58 -8.28
C ARG A 257 0.43 3.91 -8.12
N TYR A 258 -0.23 5.05 -8.30
CA TYR A 258 0.36 6.37 -8.06
C TYR A 258 0.70 6.59 -6.58
N GLY A 259 -0.13 6.11 -5.65
CA GLY A 259 0.15 6.12 -4.21
C GLY A 259 1.40 5.31 -3.85
N GLU A 260 1.56 4.09 -4.38
CA GLU A 260 2.79 3.31 -4.22
C GLU A 260 4.02 4.01 -4.83
N LEU A 261 3.86 4.66 -5.98
CA LEU A 261 4.95 5.40 -6.64
C LEU A 261 5.43 6.60 -5.81
N LEU A 262 4.50 7.36 -5.22
CA LEU A 262 4.85 8.46 -4.31
C LEU A 262 5.58 7.96 -3.04
N GLN A 263 5.28 6.75 -2.56
CA GLN A 263 6.02 6.15 -1.44
C GLN A 263 7.45 5.74 -1.84
N GLU A 264 7.67 5.21 -3.05
CA GLU A 264 9.02 4.87 -3.56
C GLU A 264 9.83 6.11 -4.01
N LEU A 265 9.19 7.28 -4.18
CA LEU A 265 9.83 8.57 -4.46
C LEU A 265 10.07 9.41 -3.19
N GLY A 266 9.21 9.33 -2.18
CA GLY A 266 9.30 10.12 -0.96
C GLY A 266 9.27 11.63 -1.25
N SER A 267 10.39 12.31 -0.98
CA SER A 267 10.57 13.76 -1.20
C SER A 267 11.47 14.09 -2.41
N GLU A 268 11.75 13.12 -3.29
CA GLU A 268 12.53 13.35 -4.51
C GLU A 268 11.82 14.32 -5.48
N PRO A 269 12.56 15.11 -6.29
CA PRO A 269 11.98 16.09 -7.21
C PRO A 269 10.98 15.53 -8.23
N GLY A 270 11.05 14.22 -8.51
CA GLY A 270 10.11 13.51 -9.39
C GLY A 270 8.69 13.36 -8.83
N ALA A 271 8.46 13.64 -7.54
CA ALA A 271 7.14 13.50 -6.93
C ALA A 271 6.10 14.51 -7.45
N GLY A 272 6.52 15.71 -7.89
CA GLY A 272 5.61 16.78 -8.35
C GLY A 272 4.70 16.36 -9.51
N PRO A 273 5.25 15.92 -10.67
CA PRO A 273 4.44 15.41 -11.78
C PRO A 273 3.52 14.24 -11.40
N VAL A 274 3.95 13.37 -10.47
CA VAL A 274 3.16 12.22 -10.01
C VAL A 274 2.00 12.68 -9.12
N ARG A 275 2.17 13.74 -8.32
CA ARG A 275 1.08 14.38 -7.55
C ARG A 275 0.04 15.00 -8.48
N GLU A 276 0.45 15.65 -9.57
CA GLU A 276 -0.47 16.20 -10.57
C GLU A 276 -1.24 15.11 -11.32
N ASP A 277 -0.55 14.05 -11.76
CA ASP A 277 -1.17 12.86 -12.37
C ASP A 277 -2.21 12.22 -11.44
N LEU A 278 -1.87 12.06 -10.15
CA LEU A 278 -2.77 11.53 -9.13
C LEU A 278 -3.99 12.45 -8.93
N ALA A 279 -3.79 13.76 -8.77
CA ALA A 279 -4.87 14.72 -8.59
C ALA A 279 -5.83 14.74 -9.79
N ALA A 280 -5.31 14.70 -11.01
CA ALA A 280 -6.11 14.61 -12.22
C ALA A 280 -6.91 13.29 -12.29
N THR A 281 -6.36 12.18 -11.79
CA THR A 281 -7.06 10.88 -11.68
C THR A 281 -8.22 10.93 -10.68
N HIS A 282 -8.05 11.61 -9.54
CA HIS A 282 -9.14 11.88 -8.58
C HIS A 282 -10.22 12.78 -9.19
N VAL A 283 -9.84 13.82 -9.96
CA VAL A 283 -10.81 14.70 -10.66
C VAL A 283 -11.61 13.93 -11.72
N GLU A 284 -10.98 13.00 -12.45
CA GLU A 284 -11.67 12.11 -13.38
C GLU A 284 -12.68 11.20 -12.66
N ARG A 285 -12.31 10.64 -11.50
CA ARG A 285 -13.19 9.78 -10.70
C ARG A 285 -14.37 10.56 -10.10
N ALA A 286 -14.12 11.75 -9.55
CA ALA A 286 -15.16 12.67 -9.09
C ALA A 286 -16.12 13.06 -10.23
N THR A 287 -15.61 13.25 -11.45
CA THR A 287 -16.43 13.56 -12.64
C THR A 287 -17.31 12.39 -13.05
N ALA A 288 -16.81 11.16 -12.99
CA ALA A 288 -17.62 9.95 -13.22
C ALA A 288 -18.70 9.75 -12.13
N ALA A 289 -18.38 10.07 -10.88
CA ALA A 289 -19.36 10.07 -9.78
C ALA A 289 -20.47 11.11 -10.01
N ARG A 290 -20.14 12.35 -10.43
CA ARG A 290 -21.14 13.36 -10.83
C ARG A 290 -22.02 12.91 -12.00
N ALA A 291 -21.44 12.33 -13.04
CA ALA A 291 -22.21 11.80 -14.18
C ALA A 291 -23.22 10.71 -13.74
N THR A 292 -22.86 9.92 -12.73
CA THR A 292 -23.77 8.94 -12.09
C THR A 292 -24.85 9.63 -11.26
N MET A 293 -24.46 10.65 -10.47
CA MET A 293 -25.34 11.45 -9.60
C MET A 293 -26.49 12.13 -10.38
N ALA A 294 -26.21 12.65 -11.57
CA ALA A 294 -27.19 13.32 -12.43
C ALA A 294 -28.38 12.43 -12.81
N GLY A 295 -28.13 11.14 -13.08
CA GLY A 295 -29.16 10.14 -13.38
C GLY A 295 -29.77 9.47 -12.15
N ALA A 296 -29.20 9.67 -10.96
CA ALA A 296 -29.61 9.01 -9.72
C ALA A 296 -30.66 9.81 -8.92
N ALA A 297 -31.37 9.11 -8.03
CA ALA A 297 -32.30 9.67 -7.05
C ALA A 297 -32.20 8.90 -5.71
N GLY A 298 -32.69 9.51 -4.62
CA GLY A 298 -32.65 8.90 -3.29
C GLY A 298 -31.21 8.57 -2.83
N PRO A 299 -31.00 7.45 -2.09
CA PRO A 299 -29.69 7.09 -1.57
C PRO A 299 -28.56 7.07 -2.61
N ALA A 300 -28.82 6.52 -3.80
CA ALA A 300 -27.82 6.44 -4.87
C ALA A 300 -27.30 7.82 -5.34
N ARG A 301 -28.12 8.88 -5.22
CA ARG A 301 -27.66 10.26 -5.50
C ARG A 301 -26.75 10.77 -4.37
N VAL A 302 -27.07 10.47 -3.12
CA VAL A 302 -26.25 10.84 -1.95
C VAL A 302 -24.92 10.10 -1.96
N ASP A 303 -24.92 8.83 -2.35
CA ASP A 303 -23.70 8.01 -2.45
C ASP A 303 -22.78 8.50 -3.59
N ALA A 304 -23.36 8.85 -4.75
CA ALA A 304 -22.61 9.45 -5.85
C ALA A 304 -22.07 10.87 -5.52
N MET A 305 -22.85 11.70 -4.81
CA MET A 305 -22.39 12.98 -4.28
C MET A 305 -21.23 12.78 -3.29
N ARG A 306 -21.31 11.77 -2.41
CA ARG A 306 -20.28 11.46 -1.43
C ARG A 306 -18.95 11.11 -2.09
N ALA A 307 -18.97 10.17 -3.04
CA ALA A 307 -17.75 9.79 -3.78
C ALA A 307 -17.11 11.00 -4.50
N ALA A 308 -17.90 11.87 -5.11
CA ALA A 308 -17.40 13.09 -5.74
C ALA A 308 -16.79 14.08 -4.73
N MET A 309 -17.42 14.29 -3.58
CA MET A 309 -16.94 15.19 -2.53
C MET A 309 -15.67 14.66 -1.84
N GLU A 310 -15.57 13.35 -1.60
CA GLU A 310 -14.39 12.72 -1.00
C GLU A 310 -13.13 12.91 -1.86
N ASP A 311 -13.26 12.73 -3.19
CA ASP A 311 -12.17 12.98 -4.13
C ASP A 311 -11.77 14.46 -4.22
N MET A 312 -12.75 15.38 -4.30
CA MET A 312 -12.46 16.81 -4.38
C MET A 312 -11.81 17.36 -3.09
N LEU A 313 -12.24 16.86 -1.93
CA LEU A 313 -11.63 17.20 -0.64
C LEU A 313 -10.20 16.68 -0.53
N LEU A 314 -9.94 15.43 -0.93
CA LEU A 314 -8.58 14.86 -0.93
C LEU A 314 -7.64 15.67 -1.82
N VAL A 315 -8.07 16.06 -3.03
CA VAL A 315 -7.27 16.92 -3.91
C VAL A 315 -7.03 18.30 -3.29
N GLN A 316 -8.02 18.85 -2.58
CA GLN A 316 -7.90 20.14 -1.90
C GLN A 316 -6.95 20.12 -0.68
N THR A 317 -6.93 19.04 0.12
CA THR A 317 -6.14 18.99 1.37
C THR A 317 -4.78 18.33 1.21
N GLU A 318 -4.69 17.21 0.48
CA GLU A 318 -3.47 16.39 0.39
C GLU A 318 -2.61 16.73 -0.84
N LEU A 319 -3.21 17.32 -1.88
CA LEU A 319 -2.58 17.70 -3.16
C LEU A 319 -2.68 19.21 -3.50
N PRO A 320 -2.57 20.16 -2.52
CA PRO A 320 -2.84 21.59 -2.71
C PRO A 320 -1.82 22.33 -3.59
N ASP A 321 -0.70 21.68 -3.91
CA ASP A 321 0.35 22.15 -4.81
C ASP A 321 0.06 21.86 -6.30
N THR A 322 -0.98 21.08 -6.59
CA THR A 322 -1.37 20.70 -7.95
C THR A 322 -2.26 21.75 -8.62
N SER A 323 -2.22 21.83 -9.95
CA SER A 323 -3.09 22.71 -10.74
C SER A 323 -4.57 22.38 -10.55
N SER A 324 -4.88 21.10 -10.32
CA SER A 324 -6.21 20.58 -10.03
C SER A 324 -6.84 21.18 -8.76
N ALA A 325 -6.05 21.38 -7.70
CA ALA A 325 -6.55 21.86 -6.40
C ALA A 325 -7.22 23.25 -6.46
N ALA A 326 -6.76 24.13 -7.35
CA ALA A 326 -7.27 25.49 -7.48
C ALA A 326 -8.77 25.56 -7.88
N GLY A 327 -9.28 24.54 -8.59
CA GLY A 327 -10.68 24.47 -9.01
C GLY A 327 -11.64 23.85 -7.98
N MET A 328 -11.12 23.12 -6.98
CA MET A 328 -11.94 22.27 -6.10
C MET A 328 -13.02 23.01 -5.30
N PRO A 329 -12.81 24.24 -4.76
CA PRO A 329 -13.86 24.96 -4.05
C PRO A 329 -15.12 25.22 -4.90
N GLN A 330 -14.95 25.58 -6.18
CA GLN A 330 -16.07 25.79 -7.08
C GLN A 330 -16.67 24.45 -7.53
N ALA A 331 -15.83 23.46 -7.83
CA ALA A 331 -16.29 22.13 -8.24
C ALA A 331 -17.19 21.47 -7.18
N MET A 332 -16.89 21.66 -5.88
CA MET A 332 -17.74 21.19 -4.77
C MET A 332 -19.07 21.96 -4.68
N LEU A 333 -19.06 23.29 -4.83
CA LEU A 333 -20.28 24.10 -4.88
C LEU A 333 -21.19 23.70 -6.06
N ASP A 334 -20.62 23.48 -7.23
CA ASP A 334 -21.35 23.02 -8.42
C ASP A 334 -21.93 21.60 -8.21
N THR A 335 -21.16 20.70 -7.58
CA THR A 335 -21.59 19.33 -7.24
C THR A 335 -22.75 19.34 -6.24
N TYR A 336 -22.71 20.20 -5.23
CA TYR A 336 -23.81 20.40 -4.30
C TYR A 336 -25.07 20.93 -5.00
N GLY A 337 -24.94 21.94 -5.87
CA GLY A 337 -26.07 22.50 -6.62
C GLY A 337 -26.72 21.47 -7.56
N GLU A 338 -25.92 20.62 -8.20
CA GLU A 338 -26.38 19.53 -9.05
C GLU A 338 -27.07 18.41 -8.24
N ALA A 339 -26.50 18.01 -7.10
CA ALA A 339 -27.12 17.05 -6.19
C ALA A 339 -28.47 17.56 -5.68
N ASN A 340 -28.52 18.82 -5.25
CA ASN A 340 -29.68 19.45 -4.63
C ASN A 340 -30.74 19.96 -5.64
N SER A 341 -30.77 19.45 -6.89
CA SER A 341 -31.75 19.89 -7.91
C SER A 341 -33.20 19.83 -7.41
N ALA A 342 -33.54 18.81 -6.61
CA ALA A 342 -34.85 18.64 -6.00
C ALA A 342 -35.31 19.86 -5.18
N PHE A 343 -34.39 20.55 -4.49
CA PHE A 343 -34.70 21.78 -3.75
C PHE A 343 -35.04 22.94 -4.68
N ALA A 344 -34.25 23.13 -5.75
CA ALA A 344 -34.50 24.14 -6.78
C ALA A 344 -35.83 23.89 -7.53
N GLU A 345 -36.23 22.62 -7.66
CA GLU A 345 -37.52 22.19 -8.21
C GLU A 345 -38.69 22.31 -7.21
N GLY A 346 -38.45 22.68 -5.95
CA GLY A 346 -39.46 22.75 -4.88
C GLY A 346 -39.89 21.39 -4.31
N ARG A 347 -39.20 20.30 -4.66
CA ARG A 347 -39.41 18.94 -4.15
C ARG A 347 -38.67 18.75 -2.81
N PHE A 348 -39.04 19.55 -1.81
CA PHE A 348 -38.37 19.64 -0.51
C PHE A 348 -38.18 18.30 0.20
N CYS A 349 -39.16 17.39 0.12
CA CYS A 349 -39.05 16.06 0.71
C CYS A 349 -37.97 15.18 0.05
N ASP A 350 -37.78 15.32 -1.27
CA ASP A 350 -36.78 14.55 -2.03
C ASP A 350 -35.36 15.13 -1.85
N ALA A 351 -35.25 16.40 -1.46
CA ALA A 351 -34.00 17.09 -1.20
C ALA A 351 -33.36 16.72 0.15
N LEU A 352 -34.17 16.37 1.16
CA LEU A 352 -33.70 16.13 2.53
C LEU A 352 -32.50 15.17 2.63
N PRO A 353 -32.46 13.98 1.97
CA PRO A 353 -31.31 13.06 2.08
C PRO A 353 -29.99 13.63 1.55
N VAL A 354 -30.03 14.51 0.55
CA VAL A 354 -28.86 15.24 0.04
C VAL A 354 -28.41 16.30 1.05
N LEU A 355 -29.37 17.01 1.63
CA LEU A 355 -29.14 18.08 2.60
C LEU A 355 -28.65 17.57 3.96
N ASP A 356 -29.18 16.43 4.44
CA ASP A 356 -28.72 15.72 5.64
C ASP A 356 -27.25 15.28 5.52
N TYR A 357 -26.80 14.87 4.33
CA TYR A 357 -25.38 14.63 4.08
C TYR A 357 -24.59 15.94 3.96
N ALA A 358 -25.10 16.93 3.21
CA ALA A 358 -24.38 18.17 2.94
C ALA A 358 -24.02 18.99 4.20
N VAL A 359 -24.84 18.96 5.26
CA VAL A 359 -24.52 19.60 6.54
C VAL A 359 -23.46 18.85 7.38
N THR A 360 -23.05 17.64 6.97
CA THR A 360 -21.95 16.88 7.61
C THR A 360 -20.58 17.12 6.96
N LEU A 361 -20.53 17.82 5.83
CA LEU A 361 -19.28 18.09 5.10
C LEU A 361 -18.38 19.06 5.89
N PRO A 362 -17.04 18.89 5.82
CA PRO A 362 -16.11 19.79 6.48
C PRO A 362 -16.18 21.20 5.89
N GLY A 363 -15.87 22.22 6.70
CA GLY A 363 -15.97 23.63 6.28
C GLY A 363 -15.13 24.00 5.06
N SER A 364 -14.10 23.22 4.72
CA SER A 364 -13.29 23.37 3.50
C SER A 364 -14.07 23.10 2.20
N ALA A 365 -15.18 22.35 2.27
CA ALA A 365 -16.10 22.16 1.16
C ALA A 365 -16.91 23.42 0.80
N GLY A 366 -16.98 24.42 1.68
CA GLY A 366 -17.67 25.69 1.45
C GLY A 366 -19.21 25.65 1.42
N VAL A 367 -19.83 24.48 1.25
CA VAL A 367 -21.28 24.32 1.07
C VAL A 367 -22.12 24.55 2.33
N GLY A 368 -21.55 24.39 3.52
CA GLY A 368 -22.29 24.22 4.78
C GLY A 368 -23.32 25.31 5.08
N LEU A 369 -22.97 26.59 4.90
CA LEU A 369 -23.88 27.71 5.17
C LEU A 369 -25.15 27.66 4.30
N VAL A 370 -25.00 27.27 3.03
CA VAL A 370 -26.13 27.14 2.09
C VAL A 370 -26.93 25.88 2.43
N ALA A 371 -26.24 24.75 2.66
CA ALA A 371 -26.86 23.48 3.04
C ALA A 371 -27.70 23.60 4.32
N HIS A 372 -27.25 24.34 5.34
CA HIS A 372 -28.03 24.56 6.56
C HIS A 372 -29.33 25.34 6.28
N GLY A 373 -29.30 26.39 5.44
CA GLY A 373 -30.49 27.16 5.08
C GLY A 373 -31.48 26.37 4.21
N ASP A 374 -30.97 25.67 3.19
CA ASP A 374 -31.77 24.81 2.32
C ASP A 374 -32.42 23.66 3.11
N ARG A 375 -31.69 23.08 4.09
CA ARG A 375 -32.20 22.03 5.00
C ARG A 375 -33.29 22.53 5.94
N ALA A 376 -33.09 23.67 6.61
CA ALA A 376 -34.10 24.27 7.48
C ALA A 376 -35.43 24.51 6.72
N ARG A 377 -35.33 25.14 5.55
CA ARG A 377 -36.49 25.32 4.67
C ARG A 377 -37.11 23.99 4.25
N SER A 378 -36.31 22.99 3.87
CA SER A 378 -36.83 21.70 3.41
C SER A 378 -37.54 20.91 4.50
N LEU A 379 -37.05 20.97 5.75
CA LEU A 379 -37.72 20.38 6.91
C LEU A 379 -39.09 21.03 7.17
N SER A 380 -39.15 22.37 7.07
CA SER A 380 -40.40 23.14 7.23
C SER A 380 -41.42 22.81 6.14
N GLU A 381 -41.06 22.98 4.87
CA GLU A 381 -41.95 22.82 3.71
C GLU A 381 -42.39 21.35 3.54
N CYS A 382 -41.48 20.38 3.75
CA CYS A 382 -41.83 18.96 3.72
C CYS A 382 -42.68 18.54 4.94
N GLY A 383 -42.39 19.08 6.14
CA GLY A 383 -43.22 18.84 7.32
C GLY A 383 -44.67 19.33 7.12
N LEU A 384 -44.84 20.49 6.48
CA LEU A 384 -46.15 21.03 6.09
C LEU A 384 -46.86 20.13 5.06
N ALA A 385 -46.14 19.60 4.06
CA ALA A 385 -46.68 18.67 3.09
C ALA A 385 -47.11 17.32 3.72
N SER A 386 -46.27 16.72 4.57
CA SER A 386 -46.62 15.52 5.35
C SER A 386 -47.85 15.76 6.22
N PHE A 387 -47.92 16.89 6.92
CA PHE A 387 -49.07 17.25 7.77
C PHE A 387 -50.36 17.36 6.96
N ALA A 388 -50.31 18.03 5.80
CA ALA A 388 -51.45 18.17 4.89
C ALA A 388 -51.90 16.83 4.26
N ALA A 389 -50.99 15.86 4.13
CA ALA A 389 -51.27 14.50 3.70
C ALA A 389 -51.77 13.57 4.83
N GLY A 390 -51.79 14.03 6.09
CA GLY A 390 -52.15 13.22 7.25
C GLY A 390 -51.01 12.35 7.82
N ASP A 391 -49.79 12.45 7.26
CA ASP A 391 -48.58 11.84 7.82
C ASP A 391 -48.09 12.66 9.03
N TYR A 392 -48.82 12.55 10.14
CA TYR A 392 -48.50 13.28 11.38
C TYR A 392 -47.19 12.82 12.01
N THR A 393 -46.78 11.56 11.84
CA THR A 393 -45.47 11.07 12.31
C THR A 393 -44.34 11.75 11.53
N GLY A 394 -44.30 11.59 10.21
CA GLY A 394 -43.26 12.20 9.37
C GLY A 394 -43.30 13.73 9.35
N ALA A 395 -44.45 14.36 9.62
CA ALA A 395 -44.52 15.79 9.88
C ALA A 395 -43.85 16.15 11.21
N THR A 396 -44.25 15.50 12.31
CA THR A 396 -43.74 15.84 13.65
C THR A 396 -42.24 15.61 13.78
N ASP A 397 -41.69 14.55 13.18
CA ASP A 397 -40.26 14.29 13.23
C ASP A 397 -39.46 15.40 12.54
N ARG A 398 -39.85 15.79 11.31
CA ARG A 398 -39.21 16.90 10.57
C ARG A 398 -39.35 18.24 11.29
N PHE A 399 -40.50 18.51 11.89
CA PHE A 399 -40.73 19.71 12.69
C PHE A 399 -39.92 19.71 14.00
N ARG A 400 -39.76 18.57 14.68
CA ARG A 400 -38.87 18.46 15.85
C ARG A 400 -37.41 18.70 15.44
N THR A 401 -36.94 18.09 14.36
CA THR A 401 -35.60 18.37 13.80
C THR A 401 -35.41 19.85 13.46
N LEU A 402 -36.39 20.52 12.84
CA LEU A 402 -36.33 21.96 12.58
C LEU A 402 -36.17 22.78 13.87
N VAL A 403 -37.00 22.47 14.88
CA VAL A 403 -37.03 23.19 16.16
C VAL A 403 -35.76 22.96 17.00
N THR A 404 -35.10 21.80 16.85
CA THR A 404 -33.86 21.45 17.54
C THR A 404 -32.61 21.98 16.82
N ASP A 405 -32.51 21.77 15.51
CA ASP A 405 -31.31 22.07 14.72
C ASP A 405 -31.26 23.56 14.30
N TYR A 406 -32.41 24.21 14.14
CA TYR A 406 -32.55 25.58 13.61
C TYR A 406 -33.53 26.42 14.46
N PRO A 407 -33.28 26.63 15.77
CA PRO A 407 -34.24 27.24 16.70
C PRO A 407 -34.66 28.68 16.36
N ASP A 408 -33.90 29.38 15.53
CA ASP A 408 -34.15 30.76 15.07
C ASP A 408 -34.80 30.85 13.67
N ASP A 409 -35.08 29.71 13.00
CA ASP A 409 -35.71 29.70 11.67
C ASP A 409 -37.18 30.20 11.73
N PRO A 410 -37.64 31.04 10.76
CA PRO A 410 -39.01 31.57 10.77
C PRO A 410 -40.12 30.50 10.76
N GLY A 411 -39.83 29.29 10.29
CA GLY A 411 -40.73 28.13 10.33
C GLY A 411 -40.96 27.57 11.74
N VAL A 412 -40.07 27.81 12.71
CA VAL A 412 -40.14 27.25 14.07
C VAL A 412 -41.48 27.51 14.77
N ALA A 413 -42.05 28.71 14.61
CA ALA A 413 -43.35 29.05 15.21
C ALA A 413 -44.51 28.23 14.61
N GLN A 414 -44.45 27.91 13.31
CA GLN A 414 -45.44 27.08 12.62
C GLN A 414 -45.22 25.58 12.87
N ALA A 415 -43.96 25.16 12.96
CA ALA A 415 -43.56 23.80 13.27
C ALA A 415 -44.02 23.37 14.67
N ARG A 416 -43.79 24.22 15.69
CA ARG A 416 -44.24 23.93 17.07
C ARG A 416 -45.77 23.83 17.18
N SER A 417 -46.54 24.70 16.51
CA SER A 417 -48.01 24.60 16.54
C SER A 417 -48.51 23.36 15.79
N ALA A 418 -47.89 23.02 14.66
CA ALA A 418 -48.18 21.80 13.92
C ALA A 418 -47.86 20.53 14.72
N VAL A 419 -46.76 20.47 15.49
CA VAL A 419 -46.44 19.33 16.37
C VAL A 419 -47.52 19.13 17.43
N ILE A 420 -47.92 20.19 18.14
CA ILE A 420 -49.00 20.13 19.15
C ILE A 420 -50.30 19.61 18.51
N THR A 421 -50.63 20.08 17.31
CA THR A 421 -51.87 19.69 16.61
C THR A 421 -51.81 18.27 16.06
N ALA A 422 -50.64 17.80 15.63
CA ALA A 422 -50.43 16.43 15.22
C ALA A 422 -50.55 15.44 16.40
N GLU A 423 -49.95 15.75 17.55
CA GLU A 423 -50.04 14.92 18.77
C GLU A 423 -51.49 14.82 19.28
N VAL A 424 -52.23 15.95 19.31
CA VAL A 424 -53.65 15.97 19.69
C VAL A 424 -54.51 15.23 18.66
N GLY A 425 -54.28 15.43 17.35
CA GLY A 425 -55.04 14.79 16.28
C GLY A 425 -54.85 13.27 16.25
N GLN A 426 -53.62 12.79 16.45
CA GLN A 426 -53.31 11.37 16.61
C GLN A 426 -54.04 10.76 17.82
N ALA A 427 -54.00 11.43 18.99
CA ALA A 427 -54.64 10.92 20.20
C ALA A 427 -56.19 10.96 20.14
N ALA A 428 -56.77 11.90 19.41
CA ALA A 428 -58.22 11.97 19.13
C ALA A 428 -58.68 11.10 17.94
N GLY A 429 -57.76 10.50 17.18
CA GLY A 429 -58.09 9.76 15.97
C GLY A 429 -58.71 10.60 14.84
N VAL A 430 -58.53 11.92 14.85
CA VAL A 430 -59.11 12.85 13.86
C VAL A 430 -58.03 13.62 13.10
N SER A 431 -58.28 13.90 11.82
CA SER A 431 -57.44 14.82 11.07
C SER A 431 -57.81 16.26 11.42
N LEU A 432 -56.83 17.01 11.93
CA LEU A 432 -56.96 18.42 12.28
C LEU A 432 -56.34 19.31 11.18
N PRO A 433 -56.93 20.48 10.89
CA PRO A 433 -56.35 21.45 9.97
C PRO A 433 -55.06 22.04 10.53
N LEU A 434 -54.19 22.54 9.64
CA LEU A 434 -52.97 23.22 10.07
C LEU A 434 -53.31 24.45 10.93
N PRO A 435 -52.81 24.56 12.18
CA PRO A 435 -53.06 25.71 13.03
C PRO A 435 -52.25 26.92 12.53
N ALA A 436 -52.64 28.13 12.95
CA ALA A 436 -51.74 29.27 12.79
C ALA A 436 -50.42 29.08 13.60
N PRO A 437 -49.34 29.82 13.29
CA PRO A 437 -48.10 29.78 14.06
C PRO A 437 -48.31 30.09 15.55
N LEU A 438 -47.48 29.54 16.44
CA LEU A 438 -47.47 29.93 17.85
C LEU A 438 -47.24 31.44 18.00
N GLY A 439 -47.95 32.05 18.95
CA GLY A 439 -47.96 33.50 19.14
C GLY A 439 -48.81 34.29 18.14
N ALA A 440 -49.44 33.65 17.16
CA ALA A 440 -50.37 34.34 16.24
C ALA A 440 -51.56 34.95 17.03
N PRO A 441 -52.08 36.13 16.61
CA PRO A 441 -53.11 36.85 17.36
C PRO A 441 -54.36 36.00 17.65
N ALA A 442 -54.79 36.04 18.90
CA ALA A 442 -55.95 35.34 19.46
C ALA A 442 -56.62 36.27 20.51
N SER A 443 -57.94 36.27 20.56
CA SER A 443 -58.74 37.25 21.31
C SER A 443 -59.40 36.70 22.57
N GLU A 444 -59.91 35.46 22.50
CA GLU A 444 -60.81 34.92 23.52
C GLU A 444 -60.02 34.42 24.73
N PRO A 445 -60.25 34.96 25.94
CA PRO A 445 -59.54 34.53 27.14
C PRO A 445 -60.08 33.17 27.62
N VAL A 446 -59.22 32.17 27.74
CA VAL A 446 -59.59 30.87 28.30
C VAL A 446 -58.71 30.55 29.50
N VAL A 447 -59.35 30.26 30.64
CA VAL A 447 -58.66 29.89 31.88
C VAL A 447 -58.58 28.37 31.95
N VAL A 448 -57.41 27.80 31.67
CA VAL A 448 -57.14 26.37 31.83
C VAL A 448 -56.77 26.13 33.29
N TYR A 449 -57.42 25.19 33.98
CA TYR A 449 -57.13 24.88 35.38
C TYR A 449 -57.04 23.38 35.68
N ASN A 450 -56.12 23.01 36.57
CA ASN A 450 -55.91 21.64 37.00
C ASN A 450 -56.70 21.35 38.29
N ALA A 451 -57.62 20.40 38.22
CA ALA A 451 -58.36 19.86 39.35
C ALA A 451 -57.79 18.52 39.85
N ALA A 452 -56.74 17.97 39.24
CA ALA A 452 -56.13 16.72 39.65
C ALA A 452 -55.00 16.89 40.68
N ALA A 453 -54.76 15.85 41.48
CA ALA A 453 -53.68 15.79 42.47
C ALA A 453 -52.27 15.56 41.87
N THR A 454 -52.14 15.46 40.54
CA THR A 454 -50.86 15.34 39.81
C THR A 454 -50.63 16.55 38.92
N GLU A 455 -49.38 16.79 38.52
CA GLU A 455 -49.08 17.68 37.39
C GLU A 455 -49.73 17.18 36.09
N VAL A 456 -49.98 18.09 35.15
CA VAL A 456 -50.54 17.79 33.84
C VAL A 456 -50.03 18.75 32.76
N ARG A 457 -49.66 18.19 31.62
CA ARG A 457 -49.33 18.91 30.39
C ARG A 457 -50.56 18.91 29.49
N VAL A 458 -51.03 20.09 29.10
CA VAL A 458 -52.29 20.28 28.38
C VAL A 458 -51.97 20.78 26.98
N LEU A 459 -52.24 19.94 25.98
CA LEU A 459 -52.08 20.27 24.56
C LEU A 459 -53.45 20.60 23.98
N ILE A 460 -53.58 21.78 23.38
CA ILE A 460 -54.85 22.32 22.87
C ILE A 460 -54.66 22.65 21.40
N ALA A 461 -55.47 22.04 20.53
CA ALA A 461 -55.32 22.12 19.08
C ALA A 461 -56.61 22.52 18.36
N GLY A 462 -56.50 23.41 17.38
CA GLY A 462 -57.61 24.01 16.63
C GLY A 462 -57.10 25.16 15.74
N PRO A 463 -57.89 26.23 15.52
CA PRO A 463 -57.46 27.42 14.74
C PRO A 463 -56.15 28.11 15.21
N VAL A 464 -55.75 27.86 16.46
CA VAL A 464 -54.39 28.06 17.00
C VAL A 464 -54.04 26.82 17.83
N ALA A 465 -52.74 26.59 18.07
CA ALA A 465 -52.29 25.61 19.06
C ALA A 465 -51.81 26.32 20.34
N GLN A 466 -51.94 25.66 21.50
CA GLN A 466 -51.37 26.08 22.77
C GLN A 466 -50.88 24.85 23.55
N GLU A 467 -49.79 25.02 24.31
CA GLU A 467 -49.28 24.06 25.30
C GLU A 467 -49.21 24.74 26.67
N VAL A 468 -49.73 24.08 27.71
CA VAL A 468 -49.73 24.59 29.09
C VAL A 468 -49.41 23.46 30.06
N THR A 469 -48.32 23.58 30.82
CA THR A 469 -48.09 22.74 32.00
C THR A 469 -48.74 23.39 33.23
N LEU A 470 -49.55 22.63 33.96
CA LEU A 470 -50.21 23.05 35.19
C LEU A 470 -49.78 22.15 36.34
N PRO A 471 -49.22 22.69 37.44
CA PRO A 471 -48.76 21.88 38.56
C PRO A 471 -49.94 21.23 39.30
N ALA A 472 -49.63 20.25 40.15
CA ALA A 472 -50.62 19.52 40.94
C ALA A 472 -51.49 20.42 41.82
N CYS A 473 -52.79 20.15 41.91
CA CYS A 473 -53.70 20.83 42.84
C CYS A 473 -53.51 20.31 44.28
N PRO A 474 -53.04 21.13 45.24
CA PRO A 474 -52.89 20.69 46.63
C PRO A 474 -54.27 20.47 47.28
N GLY A 475 -54.53 19.25 47.75
CA GLY A 475 -55.79 18.90 48.41
C GLY A 475 -56.97 18.59 47.47
N CYS A 476 -56.76 18.58 46.16
CA CYS A 476 -57.73 17.95 45.24
C CYS A 476 -57.76 16.42 45.42
N PRO A 477 -58.90 15.74 45.15
CA PRO A 477 -59.00 14.29 45.20
C PRO A 477 -58.21 13.63 44.04
N ALA A 478 -57.85 12.36 44.22
CA ALA A 478 -57.15 11.57 43.19
C ALA A 478 -58.00 11.33 41.93
N SER A 479 -59.33 11.30 42.06
CA SER A 479 -60.28 11.32 40.94
C SER A 479 -61.65 11.85 41.37
N TYR A 480 -62.43 12.30 40.39
CA TYR A 480 -63.82 12.72 40.53
C TYR A 480 -64.78 11.68 39.94
N PRO A 481 -66.06 11.63 40.37
CA PRO A 481 -67.10 10.93 39.62
C PRO A 481 -67.28 11.57 38.23
N THR A 482 -67.67 10.78 37.24
CA THR A 482 -68.01 11.25 35.88
C THR A 482 -69.32 12.04 35.87
N GLY A 483 -69.30 13.31 35.45
CA GLY A 483 -70.49 14.12 35.23
C GLY A 483 -70.28 15.61 35.53
N VAL A 484 -71.35 16.33 35.84
CA VAL A 484 -71.30 17.77 36.15
C VAL A 484 -70.45 18.12 37.39
N GLU A 485 -70.19 17.14 38.26
CA GLU A 485 -69.36 17.30 39.47
C GLU A 485 -67.85 17.12 39.20
N SER A 486 -67.44 16.72 37.99
CA SER A 486 -66.01 16.46 37.68
C SER A 486 -65.10 17.70 37.68
N CYS A 487 -65.71 18.90 37.67
CA CYS A 487 -65.03 20.18 37.37
C CYS A 487 -65.53 21.34 38.24
N PRO A 488 -65.06 21.49 39.50
CA PRO A 488 -65.65 22.42 40.48
C PRO A 488 -65.17 23.89 40.34
N GLY A 489 -64.99 24.39 39.12
CA GLY A 489 -64.56 25.75 38.78
C GLY A 489 -63.06 26.05 39.00
N ALA A 490 -62.53 27.12 38.40
CA ALA A 490 -61.11 27.48 38.53
C ALA A 490 -60.68 27.96 39.94
N ALA A 491 -61.63 28.34 40.80
CA ALA A 491 -61.33 28.99 42.09
C ALA A 491 -60.45 28.13 43.02
N GLY A 492 -59.31 28.68 43.45
CA GLY A 492 -58.37 28.04 44.36
C GLY A 492 -57.49 26.95 43.73
N ARG A 493 -57.56 26.74 42.40
CA ARG A 493 -56.80 25.71 41.68
C ARG A 493 -55.63 26.31 40.89
N PRO A 494 -54.57 25.54 40.60
CA PRO A 494 -53.54 25.95 39.64
C PRO A 494 -54.16 26.21 38.27
N SER A 495 -53.93 27.40 37.71
CA SER A 495 -54.55 27.82 36.45
C SER A 495 -53.65 28.73 35.62
N SER A 496 -53.84 28.72 34.31
CA SER A 496 -53.19 29.62 33.35
C SER A 496 -54.23 30.25 32.42
N ALA A 497 -54.06 31.54 32.12
CA ALA A 497 -54.92 32.28 31.20
C ALA A 497 -54.27 32.33 29.81
N ILE A 498 -54.80 31.54 28.88
CA ILE A 498 -54.39 31.55 27.47
C ILE A 498 -55.34 32.42 26.63
N ARG A 499 -54.96 32.68 25.37
CA ARG A 499 -55.90 33.20 24.37
C ARG A 499 -56.07 32.23 23.21
N LEU A 500 -57.32 32.04 22.82
CA LEU A 500 -57.74 31.23 21.69
C LEU A 500 -58.52 32.09 20.67
N ARG A 501 -58.74 31.56 19.47
CA ARG A 501 -59.68 32.12 18.49
C ARG A 501 -61.03 31.41 18.63
N PRO A 502 -62.17 32.02 18.24
CA PRO A 502 -63.43 31.30 18.15
C PRO A 502 -63.31 30.08 17.21
N GLY A 503 -63.91 28.95 17.59
CA GLY A 503 -63.85 27.70 16.82
C GLY A 503 -63.80 26.44 17.68
N THR A 504 -63.68 25.29 17.01
CA THR A 504 -63.60 23.96 17.62
C THR A 504 -62.16 23.61 18.00
N TYR A 505 -61.96 23.04 19.18
CA TYR A 505 -60.67 22.58 19.68
C TYR A 505 -60.76 21.18 20.29
N TYR A 506 -59.66 20.46 20.19
CA TYR A 506 -59.42 19.18 20.84
C TYR A 506 -58.37 19.37 21.94
N VAL A 507 -58.49 18.62 23.05
CA VAL A 507 -57.67 18.80 24.25
C VAL A 507 -57.10 17.47 24.70
N LEU A 508 -55.78 17.33 24.60
CA LEU A 508 -55.05 16.18 25.13
C LEU A 508 -54.47 16.54 26.51
N GLN A 509 -54.75 15.72 27.51
CA GLN A 509 -54.13 15.79 28.84
C GLN A 509 -53.05 14.70 28.91
N ASP A 510 -51.80 15.11 29.01
CA ASP A 510 -50.64 14.24 29.17
C ASP A 510 -50.17 14.30 30.64
N ARG A 511 -50.05 13.13 31.28
CA ARG A 511 -49.65 12.98 32.69
C ARG A 511 -48.58 11.91 32.81
N SER A 512 -47.45 12.24 33.44
CA SER A 512 -46.30 11.33 33.64
C SER A 512 -46.67 9.99 34.31
N GLU A 513 -47.70 9.96 35.15
CA GLU A 513 -48.16 8.77 35.89
C GLU A 513 -49.19 7.92 35.13
N PHE A 514 -49.87 8.48 34.11
CA PHE A 514 -51.04 7.85 33.45
C PHE A 514 -50.96 7.81 31.93
N GLY A 515 -50.00 8.52 31.32
CA GLY A 515 -49.91 8.73 29.89
C GLY A 515 -50.94 9.75 29.35
N PRO A 516 -51.12 9.79 28.02
CA PRO A 516 -52.18 10.56 27.37
C PRO A 516 -53.58 10.04 27.75
N SER A 517 -54.49 10.93 28.13
CA SER A 517 -55.85 10.59 28.56
C SER A 517 -56.83 10.35 27.39
N ASP A 518 -57.69 9.33 27.47
CA ASP A 518 -58.75 9.03 26.50
C ASP A 518 -59.80 10.15 26.29
N SER A 519 -59.80 11.22 27.09
CA SER A 519 -60.78 12.32 27.03
C SER A 519 -60.58 13.28 25.85
N VAL A 520 -59.75 12.95 24.85
CA VAL A 520 -59.49 13.81 23.68
C VAL A 520 -60.68 13.86 22.71
N ASN A 521 -61.61 12.90 22.82
CA ASN A 521 -62.66 12.61 21.84
C ASN A 521 -63.82 13.61 21.81
N ASP A 522 -64.07 14.36 22.89
CA ASP A 522 -65.15 15.35 22.96
C ASP A 522 -64.61 16.77 22.68
N PRO A 523 -64.85 17.36 21.49
CA PRO A 523 -64.29 18.67 21.14
C PRO A 523 -65.00 19.82 21.85
N ILE A 524 -64.21 20.74 22.41
CA ILE A 524 -64.72 21.99 22.99
C ILE A 524 -64.94 23.04 21.90
N ASN A 525 -65.95 23.89 22.04
CA ASN A 525 -66.22 24.98 21.11
C ASN A 525 -66.05 26.33 21.82
N VAL A 526 -65.01 27.07 21.45
CA VAL A 526 -64.72 28.41 21.98
C VAL A 526 -65.59 29.42 21.24
N GLN A 527 -66.40 30.17 21.98
CA GLN A 527 -67.22 31.27 21.47
C GLN A 527 -66.66 32.62 21.90
N SER A 528 -67.19 33.70 21.31
CA SER A 528 -66.85 35.07 21.69
C SER A 528 -67.25 35.35 23.15
N GLY A 529 -66.28 35.73 23.97
CA GLY A 529 -66.45 35.95 25.42
C GLY A 529 -65.55 35.08 26.30
N GLY A 530 -64.91 34.05 25.74
CA GLY A 530 -63.97 33.18 26.47
C GLY A 530 -64.65 32.06 27.29
N GLY A 531 -63.94 31.52 28.28
CA GLY A 531 -64.45 30.46 29.16
C GLY A 531 -63.42 29.85 30.12
N GLU A 532 -63.80 28.80 30.84
CA GLU A 532 -62.88 27.96 31.63
C GLU A 532 -62.70 26.59 30.97
N LEU A 533 -61.48 26.05 30.99
CA LEU A 533 -61.16 24.69 30.57
C LEU A 533 -60.66 23.89 31.79
N CYS A 534 -61.50 22.97 32.25
CA CYS A 534 -61.20 22.06 33.34
C CYS A 534 -60.32 20.90 32.87
N VAL A 535 -59.27 20.60 33.64
CA VAL A 535 -58.39 19.44 33.45
C VAL A 535 -58.42 18.60 34.72
N THR A 536 -58.89 17.35 34.63
CA THR A 536 -59.30 16.53 35.78
C THR A 536 -59.01 15.06 35.53
N VAL A 537 -59.17 14.21 36.56
CA VAL A 537 -59.13 12.74 36.43
C VAL A 537 -60.49 12.22 36.88
N THR A 538 -61.18 11.47 36.02
CA THR A 538 -62.48 10.86 36.32
C THR A 538 -62.36 9.37 36.54
N SER A 539 -63.24 8.81 37.38
CA SER A 539 -63.34 7.38 37.61
C SER A 539 -64.81 6.94 37.53
N THR A 540 -65.08 5.97 36.66
CA THR A 540 -66.31 5.19 36.68
C THR A 540 -66.23 4.18 37.83
N ARG A 541 -67.13 4.29 38.82
CA ARG A 541 -67.38 3.27 39.84
C ARG A 541 -68.50 2.33 39.39
#